data_AF-A0A9X8DQX3-F1
#
_entry.id   AF-A0A9X8DQX3-F1
#
_cell.length_a   1.000
_cell.length_b   1.000
_cell.length_c   1.000
_cell.angle_alpha   90.00
_cell.angle_beta   90.00
_cell.angle_gamma   90.00
#
_symmetry.space_group_name_H-M   'P 1'
#
loop_
_entity.id
_entity.type
_entity.pdbx_description
1 polymer ?
#
loop_
_entity_poly.entity_id
_entity_poly.type
_entity_poly.pdbx_seq_one_letter_code
_entity_poly.pdbx_strand_id
1 'polypeptide(L)'
;MAPEILQVNHYSVAADVFSFGMILSELDTHNIPYADVTNPKNGKPLVDTAIMSMVIAGTIKPTFSHTMPEWVRDMAQQCIATDPEDRPTAMMLSNVVRKQIKREAHQLGV
;
A
#
# COMPACT_ATOMS: atom_id res chain seq x y z
N MET A 1 -7.22 2.39 -6.01
CA MET A 1 -8.20 3.03 -5.09
C MET A 1 -8.52 2.04 -3.98
N ALA A 2 -8.97 2.52 -2.81
CA ALA A 2 -9.37 1.66 -1.70
C ALA A 2 -10.65 0.85 -2.04
N PRO A 3 -10.81 -0.37 -1.50
CA PRO A 3 -11.96 -1.24 -1.80
C PRO A 3 -13.32 -0.56 -1.56
N GLU A 4 -13.47 0.15 -0.45
CA GLU A 4 -14.73 0.82 -0.05
C GLU A 4 -15.12 1.97 -0.97
N ILE A 5 -14.13 2.66 -1.57
CA ILE A 5 -14.38 3.69 -2.58
C ILE A 5 -14.90 3.05 -3.86
N LEU A 6 -14.30 1.93 -4.26
CA LEU A 6 -14.69 1.21 -5.48
C LEU A 6 -16.07 0.56 -5.35
N GLN A 7 -16.49 0.16 -4.15
CA GLN A 7 -17.78 -0.49 -3.90
C GLN A 7 -18.94 0.51 -3.80
N VAL A 8 -18.80 1.55 -2.97
CA VAL A 8 -19.94 2.42 -2.58
C VAL A 8 -19.62 3.91 -2.65
N ASN A 9 -18.46 4.29 -3.21
CA ASN A 9 -18.00 5.68 -3.33
C ASN A 9 -17.96 6.43 -1.98
N HIS A 10 -17.66 5.70 -0.89
CA HIS A 10 -17.60 6.24 0.46
C HIS A 10 -16.20 6.77 0.78
N TYR A 11 -16.00 8.09 0.65
CA TYR A 11 -14.74 8.75 0.99
C TYR A 11 -14.54 8.81 2.51
N SER A 12 -13.42 8.25 2.96
CA SER A 12 -13.01 8.25 4.36
C SER A 12 -11.51 8.58 4.47
N VAL A 13 -11.08 9.03 5.65
CA VAL A 13 -9.65 9.23 5.94
C VAL A 13 -8.87 7.91 5.81
N ALA A 14 -9.51 6.77 6.05
CA ALA A 14 -8.91 5.46 5.87
C ALA A 14 -8.62 5.14 4.38
N ALA A 15 -9.37 5.72 3.44
CA ALA A 15 -9.11 5.58 2.01
C ALA A 15 -7.83 6.34 1.59
N ASP A 16 -7.54 7.48 2.22
CA ASP A 16 -6.28 8.21 2.03
C ASP A 16 -5.09 7.39 2.56
N VAL A 17 -5.27 6.72 3.71
CA VAL A 17 -4.26 5.80 4.27
C VAL A 17 -3.98 4.63 3.33
N PHE A 18 -5.02 4.04 2.72
CA PHE A 18 -4.85 3.01 1.70
C PHE A 18 -4.05 3.53 0.49
N SER A 19 -4.37 4.74 0.03
CA SER A 19 -3.67 5.37 -1.08
C SER A 19 -2.20 5.66 -0.74
N PHE A 20 -1.90 6.04 0.51
CA PHE A 20 -0.52 6.13 1.00
C PHE A 20 0.22 4.79 0.92
N GLY A 21 -0.43 3.67 1.28
CA GLY A 21 0.14 2.33 1.11
C GLY A 21 0.47 1.98 -0.35
N MET A 22 -0.36 2.42 -1.30
CA MET A 22 -0.10 2.27 -2.74
C MET A 22 1.11 3.09 -3.20
N ILE A 23 1.23 4.34 -2.74
CA ILE A 23 2.39 5.20 -3.01
C ILE A 23 3.68 4.56 -2.48
N LEU A 24 3.65 3.92 -1.31
CA LEU A 24 4.83 3.23 -0.77
C LEU A 24 5.26 2.05 -1.65
N SER A 25 4.33 1.31 -2.24
CA SER A 25 4.66 0.26 -3.22
C SER A 25 5.26 0.85 -4.50
N GLU A 26 4.71 1.97 -4.98
CA GLU A 26 5.24 2.64 -6.17
C GLU A 26 6.64 3.20 -5.94
N LEU A 27 6.89 3.83 -4.79
CA LEU A 27 8.22 4.33 -4.43
C LEU A 27 9.24 3.19 -4.26
N ASP A 28 8.82 2.06 -3.71
CA ASP A 28 9.69 0.91 -3.51
C ASP A 28 10.03 0.17 -4.82
N THR A 29 9.05 0.01 -5.70
CA THR A 29 9.21 -0.77 -6.93
C THR A 29 9.56 0.08 -8.15
N HIS A 30 9.42 1.40 -8.07
CA HIS A 30 9.44 2.35 -9.19
C HIS A 30 8.48 2.00 -10.34
N ASN A 31 7.42 1.26 -10.04
CA ASN A 31 6.39 0.87 -10.99
C ASN A 31 5.02 1.23 -10.42
N ILE A 32 4.06 1.52 -11.29
CA ILE A 32 2.68 1.72 -10.85
C ILE A 32 2.18 0.45 -10.10
N PRO A 33 1.32 0.60 -9.07
CA PRO A 33 0.80 -0.56 -8.33
C PRO A 33 0.17 -1.60 -9.27
N TYR A 34 0.49 -2.88 -9.02
CA TYR A 34 0.02 -4.04 -9.79
C TYR A 34 0.56 -4.19 -11.22
N ALA A 35 1.58 -3.43 -11.62
CA ALA A 35 2.19 -3.52 -12.96
C ALA A 35 2.70 -4.93 -13.32
N ASP A 36 3.05 -5.72 -12.31
CA ASP A 36 3.54 -7.10 -12.42
C ASP A 36 2.43 -8.16 -12.45
N VAL A 37 1.18 -7.78 -12.21
CA VAL A 37 0.04 -8.71 -12.21
C VAL A 37 -0.46 -8.92 -13.64
N THR A 38 -0.38 -10.17 -14.11
CA THR A 38 -0.76 -10.56 -15.46
C THR A 38 -1.89 -11.57 -15.48
N ASN A 39 -2.61 -11.64 -16.60
CA ASN A 39 -3.65 -12.62 -16.81
C ASN A 39 -3.01 -14.02 -17.02
N PRO A 40 -3.34 -15.02 -16.19
CA PRO A 40 -2.74 -16.36 -16.29
C PRO A 40 -2.96 -17.07 -17.63
N LYS A 41 -4.00 -16.69 -18.38
CA LYS A 41 -4.34 -17.34 -19.66
C LYS A 41 -3.49 -16.87 -20.82
N ASN A 42 -2.99 -15.62 -20.79
CA ASN A 42 -2.32 -15.03 -21.95
C ASN A 42 -1.06 -14.22 -21.61
N GLY A 43 -0.69 -14.10 -20.32
CA GLY A 43 0.50 -13.40 -19.85
C GLY A 43 0.46 -11.88 -20.04
N LYS A 44 -0.65 -11.29 -20.46
CA LYS A 44 -0.78 -9.84 -20.65
C LYS A 44 -1.11 -9.15 -19.32
N PRO A 45 -0.74 -7.86 -19.16
CA PRO A 45 -1.18 -7.06 -18.01
C PRO A 45 -2.70 -7.10 -17.84
N LEU A 46 -3.16 -7.05 -16.59
CA LEU A 46 -4.58 -6.91 -16.31
C LEU A 46 -5.08 -5.53 -16.76
N VAL A 47 -6.32 -5.48 -17.22
CA VAL A 47 -7.02 -4.20 -17.46
C VAL A 47 -7.50 -3.63 -16.12
N ASP A 48 -7.63 -2.30 -16.04
CA ASP A 48 -7.97 -1.58 -14.81
C ASP A 48 -9.23 -2.12 -14.12
N THR A 49 -10.27 -2.46 -14.88
CA THR A 49 -11.53 -3.00 -14.33
C THR A 49 -11.35 -4.38 -13.66
N ALA A 50 -10.42 -5.19 -14.17
CA ALA A 50 -10.07 -6.47 -13.55
C ALA A 50 -9.29 -6.24 -12.24
N ILE A 51 -8.32 -5.32 -12.25
CA ILE A 51 -7.58 -4.91 -11.05
C ILE A 51 -8.55 -4.40 -9.98
N MET A 52 -9.44 -3.47 -10.33
CA MET A 52 -10.46 -2.94 -9.40
C MET A 52 -11.31 -4.06 -8.80
N SER A 53 -11.80 -4.99 -9.62
CA SER A 53 -12.61 -6.13 -9.15
C SER A 53 -11.83 -7.01 -8.16
N MET A 54 -10.54 -7.25 -8.44
CA MET A 54 -9.68 -8.06 -7.58
C MET A 54 -9.28 -7.36 -6.28
N VAL A 55 -9.12 -6.02 -6.29
CA VAL A 55 -8.91 -5.19 -5.09
C VAL A 55 -10.16 -5.22 -4.21
N ILE A 56 -11.34 -5.02 -4.80
CA ILE A 56 -12.64 -5.13 -4.10
C ILE A 56 -12.76 -6.50 -3.42
N ALA A 57 -12.36 -7.56 -4.11
CA ALA A 57 -12.41 -8.93 -3.59
C ALA A 57 -11.28 -9.27 -2.60
N GLY A 58 -10.30 -8.39 -2.40
CA GLY A 58 -9.12 -8.66 -1.56
C GLY A 58 -8.20 -9.77 -2.07
N THR A 59 -8.31 -10.13 -3.36
CA THR A 59 -7.58 -11.24 -3.98
C THR A 59 -6.21 -10.88 -4.53
N ILE A 60 -5.89 -9.58 -4.60
CA ILE A 60 -4.58 -9.08 -4.99
C ILE A 60 -4.07 -8.08 -3.96
N LYS A 61 -2.75 -7.99 -3.85
CA LYS A 61 -2.04 -6.97 -3.09
C LYS A 61 -0.90 -6.43 -3.97
N PRO A 62 -0.51 -5.15 -3.81
CA PRO A 62 0.62 -4.61 -4.53
C PRO A 62 1.90 -5.34 -4.10
N THR A 63 2.86 -5.35 -5.01
CA THR A 63 4.16 -5.95 -4.75
C THR A 63 5.06 -4.97 -4.00
N PHE A 64 5.89 -5.54 -3.12
CA PHE A 64 6.97 -4.84 -2.44
C PHE A 64 8.27 -5.60 -2.71
N SER A 65 9.29 -4.90 -3.18
CA SER A 65 10.65 -5.40 -3.44
C SER A 65 11.23 -6.05 -2.19
N HIS A 66 12.18 -6.97 -2.32
CA HIS A 66 12.87 -7.55 -1.16
C HIS A 66 13.83 -6.57 -0.46
N THR A 67 14.16 -5.46 -1.11
CA THR A 67 15.09 -4.43 -0.61
C THR A 67 14.39 -3.35 0.22
N MET A 68 13.05 -3.29 0.21
CA MET A 68 12.29 -2.39 1.05
C MET A 68 12.63 -2.60 2.53
N PRO A 69 13.00 -1.56 3.31
CA PRO A 69 13.24 -1.71 4.73
C PRO A 69 12.02 -2.32 5.42
N GLU A 70 12.23 -3.32 6.28
CA GLU A 70 11.15 -4.12 6.89
C GLU A 70 10.11 -3.25 7.58
N TRP A 71 10.54 -2.22 8.31
CA TRP A 71 9.62 -1.33 9.02
C TRP A 71 8.69 -0.56 8.07
N VAL A 72 9.16 -0.21 6.86
CA VAL A 72 8.34 0.49 5.85
C VAL A 72 7.38 -0.51 5.22
N ARG A 73 7.83 -1.75 4.96
CA ARG A 73 6.97 -2.82 4.44
C ARG A 73 5.82 -3.13 5.39
N ASP A 74 6.09 -3.31 6.67
CA ASP A 74 5.08 -3.59 7.70
C ASP A 74 4.06 -2.45 7.79
N MET A 75 4.54 -1.21 7.72
CA MET A 75 3.69 -0.02 7.70
C MET A 75 2.82 0.02 6.44
N ALA A 76 3.40 -0.23 5.26
CA ALA A 76 2.68 -0.26 3.99
C ALA A 76 1.60 -1.36 3.96
N GLN A 77 1.90 -2.55 4.49
CA GLN A 77 0.96 -3.66 4.60
C GLN A 77 -0.25 -3.32 5.48
N GLN A 78 -0.04 -2.63 6.61
CA GLN A 78 -1.12 -2.14 7.46
C GLN A 78 -1.97 -1.08 6.75
N CYS A 79 -1.35 -0.18 5.99
CA CYS A 79 -2.07 0.82 5.21
C CYS A 79 -3.04 0.21 4.18
N ILE A 80 -2.68 -0.91 3.56
CA ILE A 80 -3.46 -1.57 2.51
C ILE A 80 -4.41 -2.67 3.03
N ALA A 81 -4.74 -2.66 4.33
CA ALA A 81 -5.72 -3.59 4.88
C ALA A 81 -7.06 -3.46 4.14
N THR A 82 -7.73 -4.59 3.90
CA THR A 82 -9.01 -4.62 3.17
C THR A 82 -10.09 -3.88 3.96
N ASP A 83 -10.21 -4.19 5.25
CA ASP A 83 -11.10 -3.46 6.15
C ASP A 83 -10.51 -2.07 6.45
N PRO A 84 -11.25 -0.97 6.23
CA PRO A 84 -10.80 0.37 6.60
C PRO A 84 -10.51 0.56 8.09
N GLU A 85 -11.17 -0.18 8.98
CA GLU A 85 -10.99 -0.05 10.43
C GLU A 85 -9.69 -0.70 10.93
N ASP A 86 -9.12 -1.63 10.15
CA ASP A 86 -7.83 -2.26 10.43
C ASP A 86 -6.65 -1.36 10.03
N ARG A 87 -6.91 -0.23 9.36
CA ARG A 87 -5.86 0.67 8.88
C ARG A 87 -5.41 1.64 9.98
N PRO A 88 -4.11 1.95 10.07
CA PRO A 88 -3.60 2.90 11.05
C PRO A 88 -4.05 4.32 10.72
N THR A 89 -4.19 5.16 11.74
CA THR A 89 -4.41 6.59 11.51
C THR A 89 -3.15 7.27 10.98
N ALA A 90 -3.30 8.39 10.27
CA ALA A 90 -2.17 9.22 9.84
C ALA A 90 -1.27 9.66 11.02
N MET A 91 -1.86 9.86 12.21
CA MET A 91 -1.10 10.17 13.43
C MET A 91 -0.20 9.01 13.87
N MET A 92 -0.72 7.78 13.84
CA MET A 92 0.06 6.57 14.15
C MET A 92 1.23 6.41 13.17
N LEU A 93 0.96 6.55 11.86
CA LEU A 93 1.97 6.49 10.81
C LEU A 93 3.06 7.55 11.00
N SER A 94 2.66 8.79 11.28
CA SER A 94 3.59 9.89 11.53
C SER A 94 4.50 9.62 12.73
N ASN A 95 3.97 9.02 13.80
CA ASN A 95 4.75 8.61 14.96
C ASN A 95 5.76 7.51 14.63
N VAL A 96 5.36 6.51 13.82
CA VAL A 96 6.26 5.45 13.35
C VAL A 96 7.42 6.05 12.55
N VAL A 97 7.12 6.87 11.54
CA VAL A 97 8.14 7.50 10.67
C VAL A 97 9.11 8.36 11.50
N ARG A 98 8.60 9.23 12.38
CA ARG A 98 9.47 10.07 13.24
C ARG A 98 10.36 9.23 14.15
N LYS A 99 9.84 8.11 14.68
CA LYS A 99 10.62 7.22 15.54
C LYS A 99 11.74 6.54 14.77
N GLN A 100 11.50 6.13 13.53
CA GLN A 100 12.51 5.47 12.69
C GLN A 100 13.57 6.47 12.20
N ILE A 101 13.18 7.66 11.76
CA ILE A 101 14.14 8.72 11.38
C ILE A 101 15.09 9.05 12.54
N LYS A 102 14.56 9.17 13.77
CA LYS A 102 15.40 9.42 14.96
C LYS A 102 16.36 8.26 15.26
N ARG A 103 15.93 7.02 15.05
CA ARG A 103 16.77 5.83 15.25
C ARG A 103 17.89 5.77 14.22
N GLU A 104 17.60 6.05 12.96
CA GLU A 104 18.58 6.11 11.88
C GLU A 104 19.58 7.24 12.09
N ALA A 105 19.12 8.45 12.47
CA ALA A 105 20.01 9.57 12.81
C ALA A 105 20.99 9.21 13.94
N HIS A 106 20.49 8.60 15.02
CA HIS A 106 21.34 8.13 16.12
C HIS A 106 22.32 7.03 15.69
N GLN A 107 21.96 6.16 14.75
CA GLN A 107 22.87 5.14 14.19
C GLN A 107 23.95 5.75 13.30
N LEU A 108 23.65 6.87 12.65
CA LEU A 108 24.58 7.62 11.78
C LEU A 108 25.43 8.66 12.53
N GLY A 109 25.21 8.83 13.85
CA GLY A 109 25.99 9.76 14.69
C GLY A 109 25.74 11.24 14.38
N VAL A 110 24.59 11.57 13.79
CA VAL A 110 24.13 12.94 13.50
C VAL A 110 22.94 13.34 14.37
#